data_AF-A0A162N9Y3-F1
#
_entry.id   AF-A0A162N9Y3-F1
#
_cell.length_a   1.000
_cell.length_b   1.000
_cell.length_c   1.000
_cell.angle_alpha   90.00
_cell.angle_beta   90.00
_cell.angle_gamma   90.00
#
_symmetry.space_group_name_H-M   'P 1'
#
loop_
_entity.id
_entity.type
_entity.pdbx_description
1 polymer ?
#
loop_
_entity_poly.entity_id
_entity_poly.type
_entity_poly.pdbx_seq_one_letter_code
_entity_poly.pdbx_strand_id
1 'polypeptide(L)'
;LDSCIARRSAATVLFPGTSGNYSQKTWATSVNLAGILWKKESSSVAAGAKPSNSLPSDIMTQPPPQPHLTPQFCFSAGSLRDFLRLSRASIDDSITQNLNALVTPARAGFDPTSTAQRTPRAFPRQIDPQACQNFKDKALFPTWHARAEVLHYCGVVATSPDPDDPEALLRQIEEAKDKERVVDERLDPYSARFFPREPRTKQLAMLIRQEKGVENIVRTRTWGMVKQRCGESADTWEEALESWRQRTGVKGDER
;
A
#
# COMPACT_ATOMS: atom_id res chain seq x y z
N LEU A 1 -39.41 62.58 18.83
CA LEU A 1 -38.87 61.85 19.98
C LEU A 1 -37.84 60.87 19.43
N ASP A 2 -36.88 61.36 18.66
CA ASP A 2 -35.59 61.98 19.06
C ASP A 2 -34.50 60.92 18.85
N SER A 3 -33.81 60.93 17.70
CA SER A 3 -32.61 61.73 17.37
C SER A 3 -31.35 61.32 18.14
N CYS A 4 -30.34 60.90 17.35
CA CYS A 4 -28.87 61.17 17.44
C CYS A 4 -28.17 60.00 16.71
N ILE A 5 -27.71 60.06 15.45
CA ILE A 5 -26.81 60.98 14.71
C ILE A 5 -25.40 61.10 15.33
N ALA A 6 -24.41 60.89 14.43
CA ALA A 6 -22.99 61.25 14.42
C ALA A 6 -22.00 60.27 15.11
N ARG A 7 -20.81 59.97 14.58
CA ARG A 7 -19.99 60.59 13.50
C ARG A 7 -18.85 59.65 13.07
N ARG A 8 -18.37 59.88 11.84
CA ARG A 8 -17.17 59.34 11.17
C ARG A 8 -15.87 59.57 11.97
N SER A 9 -14.86 58.73 11.74
CA SER A 9 -13.51 59.23 11.42
C SER A 9 -12.66 58.20 10.69
N ALA A 10 -12.08 58.65 9.57
CA ALA A 10 -11.10 57.96 8.76
C ALA A 10 -9.70 58.13 9.37
N ALA A 11 -8.85 57.12 9.24
CA ALA A 11 -7.41 57.23 9.52
C ALA A 11 -6.63 56.67 8.32
N THR A 12 -6.16 57.59 7.50
CA THR A 12 -5.10 57.42 6.50
C THR A 12 -3.75 57.48 7.21
N VAL A 13 -2.89 56.47 7.03
CA VAL A 13 -1.45 56.51 7.34
C VAL A 13 -0.74 55.75 6.21
N LEU A 14 -0.29 56.42 5.16
CA LEU A 14 1.07 56.98 4.94
C LEU A 14 2.22 55.98 5.15
N PHE A 15 2.77 55.55 4.00
CA PHE A 15 4.09 54.93 3.83
C PHE A 15 5.22 55.86 4.28
N PRO A 16 6.36 55.28 4.67
CA PRO A 16 7.63 55.75 4.14
C PRO A 16 8.41 54.60 3.50
N GLY A 17 8.87 54.84 2.28
CA GLY A 17 9.93 54.06 1.66
C GLY A 17 11.28 54.48 2.20
N THR A 18 12.17 53.51 2.39
CA THR A 18 13.62 53.75 2.44
C THR A 18 14.33 52.62 1.72
N SER A 19 15.10 53.05 0.72
CA SER A 19 16.17 52.40 -0.03
C SER A 19 17.23 51.75 0.86
N GLY A 20 17.79 50.61 0.41
CA GLY A 20 18.94 49.99 1.08
C GLY A 20 19.45 48.68 0.46
N ASN A 21 20.27 48.83 -0.58
CA ASN A 21 21.46 48.03 -0.92
C ASN A 21 21.38 46.50 -1.12
N TYR A 22 21.58 46.19 -2.40
CA TYR A 22 22.14 44.98 -2.99
C TYR A 22 23.39 44.46 -2.23
N SER A 23 23.37 43.20 -1.80
CA SER A 23 24.58 42.45 -1.44
C SER A 23 24.43 41.01 -1.90
N GLN A 24 25.08 40.70 -3.02
CA GLN A 24 25.30 39.35 -3.49
C GLN A 24 26.20 38.62 -2.50
N LYS A 25 25.70 37.53 -1.91
CA LYS A 25 26.56 36.49 -1.32
C LYS A 25 26.29 35.19 -2.04
N THR A 26 27.20 34.92 -2.97
CA THR A 26 27.44 33.64 -3.61
C THR A 26 27.75 32.58 -2.54
N TRP A 27 26.96 31.52 -2.49
CA TRP A 27 27.37 30.27 -1.86
C TRP A 27 27.48 29.24 -2.99
N ALA A 28 28.69 29.16 -3.51
CA ALA A 28 29.14 28.02 -4.29
C ALA A 28 29.52 26.92 -3.30
N THR A 29 28.74 25.84 -3.26
CA THR A 29 29.17 24.58 -2.66
C THR A 29 28.85 23.44 -3.60
N SER A 30 29.87 23.14 -4.40
CA SER A 30 30.33 21.84 -4.88
C SER A 30 29.34 20.68 -4.82
N VAL A 31 28.85 20.30 -6.00
CA VAL A 31 28.28 18.98 -6.28
C VAL A 31 29.44 17.97 -6.35
N ASN A 32 29.58 17.13 -5.33
CA ASN A 32 30.42 15.92 -5.40
C ASN A 32 29.57 14.77 -5.94
N LEU A 33 29.72 14.47 -7.24
CA LEU A 33 29.34 13.18 -7.81
C LEU A 33 30.37 12.14 -7.35
N ALA A 34 30.03 11.36 -6.32
CA ALA A 34 30.77 10.15 -5.98
C ALA A 34 29.99 8.94 -6.49
N GLY A 35 30.53 8.31 -7.54
CA GLY A 35 30.03 7.06 -8.10
C GLY A 35 30.07 5.93 -7.08
N ILE A 36 29.00 5.13 -7.05
CA ILE A 36 28.92 3.92 -6.25
C ILE A 36 29.74 2.84 -6.96
N LEU A 37 31.00 2.70 -6.53
CA LEU A 37 31.89 1.61 -6.91
C LEU A 37 31.45 0.34 -6.17
N TRP A 38 30.98 -0.67 -6.90
CA TRP A 38 30.79 -2.02 -6.36
C TRP A 38 32.15 -2.60 -5.95
N LYS A 39 32.40 -2.68 -4.64
CA LYS A 39 33.56 -3.36 -4.08
C LYS A 39 33.20 -4.84 -3.86
N LYS A 40 33.84 -5.71 -4.63
CA LYS A 40 33.76 -7.17 -4.52
C LYS A 40 34.68 -7.61 -3.37
N GLU A 41 34.10 -7.89 -2.20
CA GLU A 41 34.83 -8.48 -1.07
C GLU A 41 35.08 -9.98 -1.38
N SER A 42 36.33 -10.33 -1.64
CA SER A 42 36.78 -11.73 -1.71
C SER A 42 36.90 -12.29 -0.31
N SER A 43 35.97 -13.16 0.09
CA SER A 43 36.08 -13.92 1.34
C SER A 43 36.97 -15.15 1.13
N SER A 44 38.09 -15.17 1.86
CA SER A 44 39.01 -16.30 1.98
C SER A 44 38.40 -17.43 2.80
N VAL A 45 38.65 -18.65 2.35
CA VAL A 45 38.19 -19.91 2.96
C VAL A 45 39.01 -20.19 4.22
N ALA A 46 38.36 -20.30 5.37
CA ALA A 46 38.89 -20.95 6.56
C ALA A 46 37.97 -22.13 6.94
N ALA A 47 38.55 -23.32 6.91
CA ALA A 47 37.89 -24.60 7.13
C ALA A 47 37.60 -24.83 8.63
N GLY A 48 36.46 -25.45 8.92
CA GLY A 48 36.20 -26.12 10.20
C GLY A 48 35.03 -25.58 11.03
N ALA A 49 33.79 -25.82 10.59
CA ALA A 49 32.63 -25.79 11.48
C ALA A 49 31.57 -26.80 11.01
N LYS A 50 31.04 -27.58 11.96
CA LYS A 50 29.98 -28.59 11.77
C LYS A 50 28.74 -27.97 11.10
N PRO A 51 28.04 -28.67 10.20
CA PRO A 51 26.82 -28.14 9.63
C PRO A 51 25.69 -28.20 10.67
N SER A 52 25.32 -27.04 11.21
CA SER A 52 24.00 -26.85 11.81
C SER A 52 22.96 -26.91 10.70
N ASN A 53 21.95 -27.79 10.83
CA ASN A 53 20.78 -27.84 9.96
C ASN A 53 19.93 -26.56 10.14
N SER A 54 20.37 -25.44 9.61
CA SER A 54 19.52 -24.28 9.32
C SER A 54 19.10 -24.39 7.87
N LEU A 55 17.83 -24.75 7.64
CA LEU A 55 17.19 -24.61 6.34
C LEU A 55 17.42 -23.18 5.81
N PRO A 56 17.71 -22.98 4.50
CA PRO A 56 17.91 -21.64 3.98
C PRO A 56 16.59 -20.89 4.06
N SER A 57 16.53 -19.90 4.96
CA SER A 57 15.46 -18.90 5.04
C SER A 57 15.38 -18.02 3.78
N ASP A 58 16.34 -18.13 2.86
CA ASP A 58 16.51 -17.30 1.66
C ASP A 58 15.59 -17.64 0.48
N ILE A 59 14.79 -18.72 0.54
CA ILE A 59 13.89 -19.07 -0.57
C ILE A 59 12.52 -18.38 -0.44
N MET A 60 12.20 -17.83 0.74
CA MET A 60 10.88 -17.22 0.97
C MET A 60 10.94 -15.71 0.79
N THR A 61 10.15 -15.19 -0.16
CA THR A 61 9.89 -13.76 -0.30
C THR A 61 9.46 -13.19 1.05
N GLN A 62 10.31 -12.36 1.64
CA GLN A 62 10.01 -11.75 2.93
C GLN A 62 8.84 -10.78 2.78
N PRO A 63 7.93 -10.71 3.78
CA PRO A 63 6.89 -9.70 3.82
C PRO A 63 7.53 -8.31 3.70
N PRO A 64 6.96 -7.39 2.90
CA PRO A 64 7.46 -6.02 2.85
C PRO A 64 7.41 -5.39 4.25
N PRO A 65 8.37 -4.51 4.60
CA PRO A 65 8.34 -3.81 5.88
C PRO A 65 7.02 -3.05 6.02
N GLN A 66 6.39 -3.15 7.19
CA GLN A 66 5.13 -2.49 7.43
C GLN A 66 5.31 -0.97 7.36
N PRO A 67 4.47 -0.25 6.59
CA PRO A 67 4.56 1.19 6.52
C PRO A 67 4.17 1.81 7.86
N HIS A 68 4.84 2.89 8.24
CA HIS A 68 4.39 3.71 9.36
C HIS A 68 3.05 4.36 8.99
N LEU A 69 1.97 3.89 9.63
CA LEU A 69 0.61 4.33 9.35
C LEU A 69 0.41 5.76 9.86
N THR A 70 0.15 6.68 8.94
CA THR A 70 -0.15 8.09 9.21
C THR A 70 -1.29 8.54 8.30
N PRO A 71 -2.11 9.54 8.68
CA PRO A 71 -3.13 10.06 7.79
C PRO A 71 -2.56 10.57 6.45
N GLN A 72 -1.35 11.15 6.50
CA GLN A 72 -0.61 11.66 5.35
C GLN A 72 -0.28 10.56 4.34
N PHE A 73 0.05 9.35 4.82
CA PHE A 73 0.23 8.19 3.94
C PHE A 73 -1.07 7.85 3.19
N CYS A 74 -2.22 7.88 3.86
CA CYS A 74 -3.51 7.56 3.26
C CYS A 74 -3.94 8.60 2.20
N PHE A 75 -3.69 9.89 2.44
CA PHE A 75 -4.01 10.95 1.47
C PHE A 75 -3.05 10.98 0.27
N SER A 76 -1.88 10.35 0.37
CA SER A 76 -1.01 10.09 -0.79
C SER A 76 -1.51 8.86 -1.57
N ALA A 77 -2.46 9.08 -2.50
CA ALA A 77 -3.03 8.01 -3.32
C ALA A 77 -1.97 7.21 -4.10
N GLY A 78 -0.88 7.85 -4.52
CA GLY A 78 0.27 7.19 -5.17
C GLY A 78 0.97 6.22 -4.23
N SER A 79 1.37 6.69 -3.03
CA SER A 79 2.06 5.88 -2.03
C SER A 79 1.21 4.69 -1.57
N LEU A 80 -0.09 4.90 -1.33
CA LEU A 80 -1.01 3.83 -0.95
C LEU A 80 -1.13 2.76 -2.05
N ARG A 81 -1.34 3.18 -3.29
CA ARG A 81 -1.45 2.25 -4.44
C ARG A 81 -0.14 1.50 -4.68
N ASP A 82 1.00 2.18 -4.57
CA ASP A 82 2.31 1.55 -4.76
C ASP A 82 2.60 0.52 -3.68
N PHE A 83 2.28 0.80 -2.42
CA PHE A 83 2.39 -0.19 -1.35
C PHE A 83 1.57 -1.45 -1.67
N LEU A 84 0.28 -1.28 -2.02
CA LEU A 84 -0.60 -2.40 -2.34
C LEU A 84 -0.11 -3.18 -3.57
N ARG A 85 0.31 -2.47 -4.62
CA ARG A 85 0.85 -3.07 -5.85
C ARG A 85 2.11 -3.88 -5.59
N LEU A 86 3.09 -3.31 -4.88
CA LEU A 86 4.35 -4.00 -4.57
C LEU A 86 4.13 -5.20 -3.66
N SER A 87 3.24 -5.08 -2.67
CA SER A 87 2.88 -6.18 -1.78
C SER A 87 2.17 -7.32 -2.52
N ARG A 88 1.31 -7.03 -3.50
CA ARG A 88 0.66 -8.05 -4.35
C ARG A 88 1.67 -8.71 -5.29
N ALA A 89 2.58 -7.93 -5.87
CA ALA A 89 3.61 -8.44 -6.77
C ALA A 89 4.55 -9.44 -6.08
N SER A 90 4.90 -9.19 -4.81
CA SER A 90 5.83 -10.02 -4.05
C SER A 90 5.26 -11.38 -3.66
N ILE A 91 3.94 -11.50 -3.45
CA ILE A 91 3.31 -12.74 -2.96
C ILE A 91 2.27 -13.32 -3.93
N ASP A 92 1.29 -12.52 -4.33
CA ASP A 92 0.09 -12.98 -5.03
C ASP A 92 0.32 -13.14 -6.54
N ASP A 93 0.88 -12.13 -7.21
CA ASP A 93 1.12 -12.21 -8.66
C ASP A 93 2.19 -13.27 -8.99
N SER A 94 3.12 -13.48 -8.06
CA SER A 94 4.18 -14.49 -8.12
C SER A 94 3.80 -15.80 -7.40
N ILE A 95 2.53 -16.03 -7.04
CA ILE A 95 2.12 -17.19 -6.23
C ILE A 95 2.54 -18.53 -6.85
N THR A 96 2.42 -18.68 -8.17
CA THR A 96 2.86 -19.90 -8.88
C THR A 96 4.36 -20.14 -8.69
N GLN A 97 5.17 -19.09 -8.80
CA GLN A 97 6.61 -19.17 -8.62
C GLN A 97 6.96 -19.49 -7.17
N ASN A 98 6.33 -18.81 -6.22
CA ASN A 98 6.51 -19.04 -4.78
C ASN A 98 6.18 -20.51 -4.43
N LEU A 99 5.05 -21.04 -4.91
CA LEU A 99 4.65 -22.43 -4.66
C LEU A 99 5.57 -23.45 -5.36
N ASN A 100 6.01 -23.16 -6.58
CA ASN A 100 6.96 -24.03 -7.28
C ASN A 100 8.33 -24.07 -6.59
N ALA A 101 8.77 -22.98 -5.95
CA ALA A 101 10.02 -22.93 -5.19
C ALA A 101 9.98 -23.80 -3.93
N LEU A 102 8.79 -24.08 -3.39
CA LEU A 102 8.62 -25.02 -2.26
C LEU A 102 8.80 -26.48 -2.69
N VAL A 103 8.71 -26.79 -3.98
CA VAL A 103 9.01 -28.12 -4.48
C VAL A 103 10.52 -28.30 -4.46
N THR A 104 11.02 -29.15 -3.56
CA THR A 104 12.46 -29.48 -3.46
C THR A 104 12.76 -30.87 -4.01
N PRO A 105 13.13 -31.03 -5.30
CA PRO A 105 13.45 -32.33 -5.89
C PRO A 105 14.58 -33.07 -5.17
N ALA A 106 15.57 -32.34 -4.67
CA ALA A 106 16.77 -32.90 -4.07
C ALA A 106 16.48 -33.77 -2.82
N ARG A 107 15.40 -33.49 -2.08
CA ARG A 107 15.00 -34.31 -0.93
C ARG A 107 14.56 -35.73 -1.32
N ALA A 108 14.06 -35.91 -2.54
CA ALA A 108 13.63 -37.22 -3.04
C ALA A 108 14.80 -38.08 -3.55
N GLY A 109 16.03 -37.56 -3.56
CA GLY A 109 17.18 -38.23 -4.17
C GLY A 109 17.15 -38.20 -5.69
N PHE A 110 18.30 -38.48 -6.32
CA PHE A 110 18.40 -38.70 -7.76
C PHE A 110 18.31 -40.21 -8.02
N ASP A 111 17.28 -40.64 -8.74
CA ASP A 111 17.17 -42.01 -9.23
C ASP A 111 17.71 -42.06 -10.68
N PRO A 112 18.83 -42.75 -10.94
CA PRO A 112 19.44 -42.85 -12.27
C PRO A 112 18.53 -43.55 -13.30
N THR A 113 17.55 -44.34 -12.86
CA THR A 113 16.57 -44.98 -13.74
C THR A 113 15.48 -43.99 -14.21
N SER A 114 15.30 -42.86 -13.52
CA SER A 114 14.32 -41.83 -13.87
C SER A 114 14.64 -41.05 -15.16
N THR A 115 15.88 -41.17 -15.66
CA THR A 115 16.32 -40.59 -16.95
C THR A 115 16.14 -41.54 -18.14
N ALA A 116 15.85 -42.83 -17.90
CA ALA A 116 15.77 -43.83 -18.97
C ALA A 116 14.47 -43.72 -19.80
N GLN A 117 13.40 -43.14 -19.25
CA GLN A 117 12.13 -42.93 -19.95
C GLN A 117 11.64 -41.48 -19.77
N ARG A 118 11.49 -40.75 -20.89
CA ARG A 118 10.78 -39.46 -20.93
C ARG A 118 9.27 -39.71 -20.92
N THR A 119 8.71 -40.16 -19.80
CA THR A 119 7.25 -40.10 -19.60
C THR A 119 6.87 -38.72 -19.09
N PRO A 120 5.91 -38.01 -19.73
CA PRO A 120 5.30 -36.83 -19.14
C PRO A 120 4.75 -37.19 -17.76
N ARG A 121 5.20 -36.50 -16.70
CA ARG A 121 4.73 -36.82 -15.35
C ARG A 121 3.25 -36.48 -15.24
N ALA A 122 2.43 -37.49 -14.93
CA ALA A 122 0.97 -37.37 -14.85
C ALA A 122 0.47 -36.64 -13.60
N PHE A 123 1.32 -36.44 -12.59
CA PHE A 123 0.92 -35.81 -11.32
C PHE A 123 1.79 -34.57 -11.04
N PRO A 124 1.19 -33.40 -10.73
CA PRO A 124 1.94 -32.30 -10.17
C PRO A 124 2.58 -32.80 -8.87
N ARG A 125 3.90 -32.62 -8.70
CA ARG A 125 4.56 -32.96 -7.44
C ARG A 125 3.83 -32.24 -6.32
N GLN A 126 3.23 -33.00 -5.41
CA GLN A 126 2.61 -32.44 -4.22
C GLN A 126 3.69 -31.73 -3.41
N ILE A 127 3.41 -30.51 -3.00
CA ILE A 127 4.30 -29.74 -2.14
C ILE A 127 4.28 -30.40 -0.76
N ASP A 128 5.43 -30.45 -0.10
CA ASP A 128 5.52 -30.93 1.29
C ASP A 128 4.55 -30.12 2.18
N PRO A 129 3.62 -30.77 2.92
CA PRO A 129 2.63 -30.08 3.73
C PRO A 129 3.27 -29.09 4.72
N GLN A 130 4.42 -29.45 5.31
CA GLN A 130 5.14 -28.58 6.23
C GLN A 130 5.73 -27.35 5.53
N ALA A 131 6.27 -27.48 4.32
CA ALA A 131 6.71 -26.34 3.51
C ALA A 131 5.55 -25.40 3.17
N CYS A 132 4.38 -25.95 2.80
CA CYS A 132 3.17 -25.16 2.57
C CYS A 132 2.69 -24.41 3.82
N GLN A 133 2.64 -25.07 4.99
CA GLN A 133 2.27 -24.41 6.24
C GLN A 133 3.25 -23.27 6.58
N ASN A 134 4.56 -23.53 6.47
CA ASN A 134 5.57 -22.51 6.70
C ASN A 134 5.44 -21.30 5.77
N PHE A 135 5.19 -21.51 4.48
CA PHE A 135 4.95 -20.41 3.53
C PHE A 135 3.72 -19.59 3.93
N LYS A 136 2.63 -20.26 4.31
CA LYS A 136 1.41 -19.56 4.71
C LYS A 136 1.62 -18.73 5.98
N ASP A 137 2.17 -19.34 7.02
CA ASP A 137 2.30 -18.74 8.34
C ASP A 137 3.35 -17.62 8.38
N LYS A 138 4.41 -17.70 7.55
CA LYS A 138 5.53 -16.76 7.58
C LYS A 138 5.54 -15.73 6.45
N ALA A 139 4.87 -15.99 5.33
CA ALA A 139 4.88 -15.10 4.17
C ALA A 139 3.47 -14.66 3.75
N LEU A 140 2.58 -15.61 3.43
CA LEU A 140 1.26 -15.29 2.86
C LEU A 140 0.38 -14.51 3.84
N PHE A 141 0.08 -15.09 5.00
CA PHE A 141 -0.85 -14.49 5.96
C PHE A 141 -0.32 -13.22 6.61
N PRO A 142 0.96 -13.11 7.01
CA PRO A 142 1.51 -11.84 7.47
C PRO A 142 1.39 -10.72 6.43
N THR A 143 1.64 -11.01 5.15
CA THR A 143 1.54 -10.01 4.08
C THR A 143 0.08 -9.58 3.85
N TRP A 144 -0.85 -10.53 3.82
CA TRP A 144 -2.28 -10.23 3.72
C TRP A 144 -2.79 -9.44 4.93
N HIS A 145 -2.32 -9.77 6.13
CA HIS A 145 -2.67 -9.02 7.34
C HIS A 145 -2.16 -7.58 7.25
N ALA A 146 -0.89 -7.36 6.91
CA ALA A 146 -0.33 -6.01 6.75
C ALA A 146 -1.13 -5.16 5.73
N ARG A 147 -1.56 -5.74 4.60
CA ARG A 147 -2.45 -5.05 3.65
C ARG A 147 -3.83 -4.74 4.23
N ALA A 148 -4.39 -5.66 5.02
CA ALA A 148 -5.68 -5.45 5.68
C ALA A 148 -5.60 -4.29 6.69
N GLU A 149 -4.54 -4.21 7.48
CA GLU A 149 -4.30 -3.13 8.45
C GLU A 149 -4.24 -1.76 7.75
N VAL A 150 -3.49 -1.66 6.65
CA VAL A 150 -3.41 -0.42 5.84
C VAL A 150 -4.79 -0.01 5.32
N LEU A 151 -5.54 -0.96 4.73
CA LEU A 151 -6.88 -0.68 4.18
C LEU A 151 -7.91 -0.37 5.28
N HIS A 152 -7.76 -0.95 6.47
CA HIS A 152 -8.61 -0.66 7.62
C HIS A 152 -8.32 0.75 8.14
N TYR A 153 -7.06 1.04 8.47
CA TYR A 153 -6.61 2.32 8.96
C TYR A 153 -6.99 3.47 8.02
N CYS A 154 -6.69 3.35 6.72
CA CYS A 154 -7.06 4.38 5.76
C CYS A 154 -8.59 4.48 5.55
N GLY A 155 -9.34 3.41 5.83
CA GLY A 155 -10.80 3.46 5.90
C GLY A 155 -11.31 4.33 7.04
N VAL A 156 -10.71 4.20 8.24
CA VAL A 156 -11.02 5.06 9.40
C VAL A 156 -10.69 6.52 9.09
N VAL A 157 -9.49 6.77 8.53
CA VAL A 157 -9.06 8.13 8.11
C VAL A 157 -10.04 8.73 7.10
N ALA A 158 -10.53 7.94 6.14
CA ALA A 158 -11.48 8.41 5.13
C ALA A 158 -12.84 8.86 5.70
N THR A 159 -13.20 8.39 6.90
CA THR A 159 -14.44 8.79 7.60
C THR A 159 -14.21 9.84 8.68
N SER A 160 -12.96 10.20 8.97
CA SER A 160 -12.60 11.21 9.96
C SER A 160 -12.72 12.62 9.39
N PRO A 161 -13.08 13.63 10.20
CA PRO A 161 -12.91 15.03 9.83
C PRO A 161 -11.45 15.33 9.49
N ASP A 162 -11.27 16.24 8.54
CA ASP A 162 -9.98 16.54 7.96
C ASP A 162 -9.69 18.04 8.01
N PRO A 163 -9.04 18.52 9.09
CA PRO A 163 -8.80 19.94 9.30
C PRO A 163 -7.73 20.53 8.35
N ASP A 164 -6.88 19.67 7.79
CA ASP A 164 -5.73 20.07 6.97
C ASP A 164 -6.01 19.93 5.47
N ASP A 165 -7.29 19.93 5.04
CA ASP A 165 -7.67 19.88 3.62
C ASP A 165 -7.33 21.23 2.93
N PRO A 166 -6.32 21.28 2.03
CA PRO A 166 -5.92 22.52 1.38
C PRO A 166 -7.01 23.07 0.44
N GLU A 167 -7.93 22.22 -0.03
CA GLU A 167 -8.99 22.62 -0.96
C GLU A 167 -10.28 23.04 -0.24
N ALA A 168 -10.33 22.98 1.09
CA ALA A 168 -11.53 23.31 1.87
C ALA A 168 -12.04 24.73 1.61
N LEU A 169 -11.13 25.72 1.60
CA LEU A 169 -11.49 27.11 1.36
C LEU A 169 -11.97 27.34 -0.09
N LEU A 170 -11.28 26.75 -1.07
CA LEU A 170 -11.65 26.88 -2.48
C LEU A 170 -13.05 26.31 -2.74
N ARG A 171 -13.35 25.16 -2.16
CA ARG A 171 -14.66 24.52 -2.24
C ARG A 171 -15.77 25.38 -1.62
N GLN A 172 -15.53 26.00 -0.46
CA GLN A 172 -16.49 26.92 0.15
C GLN A 172 -16.79 28.13 -0.73
N ILE A 173 -15.76 28.68 -1.39
CA ILE A 173 -15.92 29.80 -2.34
C ILE A 173 -16.72 29.36 -3.57
N GLU A 174 -16.44 28.17 -4.12
CA GLU A 174 -17.18 27.61 -5.25
C GLU A 174 -18.66 27.38 -4.90
N GLU A 175 -18.94 26.80 -3.73
CA GLU A 175 -20.31 26.59 -3.23
C GLU A 175 -21.06 27.91 -2.99
N ALA A 176 -20.37 28.94 -2.48
CA ALA A 176 -20.98 30.26 -2.30
C ALA A 176 -21.34 30.91 -3.65
N LYS A 177 -20.43 30.84 -4.64
CA LYS A 177 -20.69 31.35 -5.99
C LYS A 177 -21.82 30.63 -6.70
N ASP A 178 -21.93 29.31 -6.52
CA ASP A 178 -23.03 28.54 -7.11
C ASP A 178 -24.37 28.90 -6.48
N LYS A 179 -24.42 29.16 -5.16
CA LYS A 179 -25.65 29.64 -4.48
C LYS A 179 -26.15 30.99 -5.00
N GLU A 180 -25.24 31.84 -5.48
CA GLU A 180 -25.58 33.15 -6.07
C GLU A 180 -25.97 33.04 -7.56
N ARG A 181 -25.73 31.89 -8.20
CA ARG A 181 -25.95 31.69 -9.63
C ARG A 181 -27.43 31.52 -9.93
N VAL A 182 -27.95 32.36 -10.83
CA VAL A 182 -29.31 32.24 -11.37
C VAL A 182 -29.24 31.56 -12.74
N VAL A 183 -30.01 30.48 -12.92
CA VAL A 183 -30.00 29.66 -14.13
C VAL A 183 -31.35 29.75 -14.84
N ASP A 184 -31.36 30.17 -16.10
CA ASP A 184 -32.54 30.06 -16.97
C ASP A 184 -32.46 28.73 -17.76
N GLU A 185 -33.10 27.70 -17.22
CA GLU A 185 -33.14 26.35 -17.81
C GLU A 185 -33.74 26.33 -19.22
N ARG A 186 -34.52 27.36 -19.61
CA ARG A 186 -35.09 27.49 -20.95
C ARG A 186 -34.08 27.94 -21.99
N LEU A 187 -33.09 28.73 -21.58
CA LEU A 187 -32.04 29.24 -22.48
C LEU A 187 -30.89 28.22 -22.62
N ASP A 188 -30.54 27.51 -21.55
CA ASP A 188 -29.54 26.45 -21.56
C ASP A 188 -29.86 25.33 -20.55
N PRO A 189 -30.40 24.17 -21.01
CA PRO A 189 -30.73 23.03 -20.16
C PRO A 189 -29.53 22.37 -19.45
N TYR A 190 -28.29 22.63 -19.86
CA TYR A 190 -27.09 22.03 -19.25
C TYR A 190 -26.38 22.94 -18.27
N SER A 191 -26.67 24.24 -18.33
CA SER A 191 -26.10 25.24 -17.43
C SER A 191 -26.42 24.98 -15.95
N ALA A 192 -27.51 24.28 -15.62
CA ALA A 192 -27.88 23.96 -14.23
C ALA A 192 -26.88 23.06 -13.49
N ARG A 193 -26.03 22.30 -14.19
CA ARG A 193 -25.14 21.32 -13.57
C ARG A 193 -23.93 21.98 -12.91
N PHE A 194 -23.90 21.97 -11.58
CA PHE A 194 -22.73 22.33 -10.79
C PHE A 194 -22.10 21.07 -10.19
N PHE A 195 -20.80 20.92 -10.36
CA PHE A 195 -20.01 19.82 -9.80
C PHE A 195 -18.99 20.39 -8.82
N PRO A 196 -19.34 20.51 -7.52
CA PRO A 196 -18.40 20.99 -6.53
C PRO A 196 -17.19 20.04 -6.44
N ARG A 197 -16.02 20.60 -6.14
CA ARG A 197 -14.87 19.78 -5.79
C ARG A 197 -15.22 18.86 -4.61
N GLU A 198 -14.82 17.60 -4.71
CA GLU A 198 -15.06 16.64 -3.63
C GLU A 198 -14.00 16.77 -2.54
N PRO A 199 -14.35 16.64 -1.25
CA PRO A 199 -13.37 16.61 -0.18
C PRO A 199 -12.42 15.41 -0.34
N ARG A 200 -11.13 15.60 0.00
CA ARG A 200 -10.12 14.55 -0.18
C ARG A 200 -10.45 13.26 0.60
N THR A 201 -11.17 13.37 1.72
CA THR A 201 -11.72 12.23 2.47
C THR A 201 -12.73 11.40 1.67
N LYS A 202 -13.61 12.04 0.88
CA LYS A 202 -14.57 11.34 0.00
C LYS A 202 -13.85 10.63 -1.14
N GLN A 203 -12.86 11.28 -1.74
CA GLN A 203 -12.01 10.67 -2.76
C GLN A 203 -11.25 9.46 -2.21
N LEU A 204 -10.69 9.59 -1.01
CA LEU A 204 -10.04 8.49 -0.29
C LEU A 204 -11.03 7.35 0.02
N ALA A 205 -12.25 7.66 0.47
CA ALA A 205 -13.26 6.65 0.76
C ALA A 205 -13.63 5.83 -0.50
N MET A 206 -13.72 6.48 -1.66
CA MET A 206 -13.91 5.80 -2.94
C MET A 206 -12.73 4.88 -3.28
N LEU A 207 -11.50 5.39 -3.12
CA LEU A 207 -10.29 4.62 -3.36
C LEU A 207 -10.22 3.37 -2.46
N ILE A 208 -10.47 3.52 -1.16
CA ILE A 208 -10.44 2.39 -0.21
C ILE A 208 -11.51 1.35 -0.53
N ARG A 209 -12.73 1.77 -0.91
CA ARG A 209 -13.76 0.82 -1.36
C ARG A 209 -13.32 0.01 -2.58
N GLN A 210 -12.71 0.66 -3.56
CA GLN A 210 -12.17 -0.01 -4.74
C GLN A 210 -11.05 -0.99 -4.37
N GLU A 211 -10.08 -0.56 -3.57
CA GLU A 211 -8.95 -1.40 -3.17
C GLU A 211 -9.37 -2.58 -2.29
N LYS A 212 -10.38 -2.43 -1.43
CA LYS A 212 -10.98 -3.56 -0.70
C LYS A 212 -11.61 -4.59 -1.65
N GLY A 213 -12.28 -4.13 -2.72
CA GLY A 213 -12.81 -5.01 -3.76
C GLY A 213 -11.71 -5.76 -4.52
N VAL A 214 -10.66 -5.06 -4.93
CA VAL A 214 -9.49 -5.66 -5.59
C VAL A 214 -8.81 -6.68 -4.66
N GLU A 215 -8.61 -6.33 -3.39
CA GLU A 215 -7.99 -7.20 -2.41
C GLU A 215 -8.76 -8.51 -2.23
N ASN A 216 -10.10 -8.45 -2.19
CA ASN A 216 -10.93 -9.65 -2.12
C ASN A 216 -10.75 -10.58 -3.33
N ILE A 217 -10.69 -10.00 -4.55
CA ILE A 217 -10.46 -10.77 -5.78
C ILE A 217 -9.08 -11.42 -5.75
N VAL A 218 -8.04 -10.67 -5.35
CA VAL A 218 -6.66 -11.16 -5.28
C VAL A 218 -6.57 -12.32 -4.30
N ARG A 219 -7.08 -12.17 -3.07
CA ARG A 219 -7.04 -13.24 -2.05
C ARG A 219 -7.78 -14.49 -2.48
N THR A 220 -8.97 -14.33 -3.08
CA THR A 220 -9.75 -15.46 -3.59
C THR A 220 -8.98 -16.25 -4.66
N ARG A 221 -8.34 -15.55 -5.60
CA ARG A 221 -7.55 -16.19 -6.68
C ARG A 221 -6.30 -16.86 -6.15
N THR A 222 -5.52 -16.17 -5.32
CA THR A 222 -4.32 -16.72 -4.68
C THR A 222 -4.67 -17.95 -3.84
N TRP A 223 -5.77 -17.89 -3.08
CA TRP A 223 -6.22 -19.01 -2.27
C TRP A 223 -6.62 -20.22 -3.09
N GLY A 224 -7.29 -20.04 -4.23
CA GLY A 224 -7.61 -21.15 -5.14
C GLY A 224 -6.36 -21.92 -5.58
N MET A 225 -5.28 -21.21 -5.88
CA MET A 225 -3.98 -21.81 -6.22
C MET A 225 -3.32 -22.52 -5.03
N VAL A 226 -3.35 -21.90 -3.85
CA VAL A 226 -2.83 -22.50 -2.61
C VAL A 226 -3.59 -23.77 -2.26
N LYS A 227 -4.93 -23.75 -2.31
CA LYS A 227 -5.79 -24.92 -2.06
C LYS A 227 -5.45 -26.06 -3.00
N GLN A 228 -5.33 -25.78 -4.31
CA GLN A 228 -4.99 -26.79 -5.31
C GLN A 228 -3.60 -27.40 -5.12
N ARG A 229 -2.60 -26.61 -4.75
CA ARG A 229 -1.19 -27.05 -4.70
C ARG A 229 -0.75 -27.60 -3.35
N CYS A 230 -1.29 -27.06 -2.27
CA CYS A 230 -0.98 -27.45 -0.89
C CYS A 230 -1.96 -28.48 -0.31
N GLY A 231 -3.08 -28.77 -0.99
CA GLY A 231 -4.08 -29.73 -0.49
C GLY A 231 -4.79 -29.22 0.77
N GLU A 232 -5.16 -27.94 0.77
CA GLU A 232 -5.72 -27.29 1.96
C GLU A 232 -7.18 -27.68 2.23
N SER A 233 -7.51 -27.78 3.51
CA SER A 233 -8.83 -28.20 4.01
C SER A 233 -9.84 -27.06 4.11
N ALA A 234 -9.39 -25.84 4.45
CA ALA A 234 -10.26 -24.67 4.57
C ALA A 234 -10.84 -24.28 3.21
N ASP A 235 -12.16 -24.05 3.19
CA ASP A 235 -12.87 -23.81 1.95
C ASP A 235 -12.64 -22.40 1.41
N THR A 236 -12.55 -21.43 2.31
CA THR A 236 -12.35 -20.02 1.99
C THR A 236 -11.06 -19.48 2.58
N TRP A 237 -10.58 -18.37 2.03
CA TRP A 237 -9.36 -17.73 2.49
C TRP A 237 -9.57 -17.03 3.84
N GLU A 238 -10.80 -16.57 4.09
CA GLU A 238 -11.23 -15.93 5.33
C GLU A 238 -11.10 -16.89 6.52
N GLU A 239 -11.62 -18.10 6.38
CA GLU A 239 -11.55 -19.14 7.41
C GLU A 239 -10.09 -19.48 7.75
N ALA A 240 -9.26 -19.65 6.71
CA ALA A 240 -7.85 -19.97 6.88
C ALA A 240 -7.05 -18.85 7.55
N LEU A 241 -7.30 -17.59 7.15
CA LEU A 241 -6.65 -16.42 7.72
C LEU A 241 -7.09 -16.19 9.17
N GLU A 242 -8.38 -16.36 9.48
CA GLU A 242 -8.91 -16.24 10.82
C GLU A 242 -8.33 -17.31 11.75
N SER A 243 -8.26 -18.55 11.29
CA SER A 243 -7.60 -19.64 12.02
C SER A 243 -6.12 -19.31 12.29
N TRP A 244 -5.42 -18.69 11.36
CA TRP A 244 -4.04 -18.25 11.55
C TRP A 244 -3.92 -17.12 12.59
N ARG A 245 -4.83 -16.14 12.59
CA ARG A 245 -4.87 -15.07 13.60
C ARG A 245 -5.06 -15.62 15.00
N GLN A 246 -6.02 -16.55 15.16
CA GLN A 246 -6.29 -17.21 16.43
C GLN A 246 -5.08 -17.98 16.96
N ARG A 247 -4.38 -18.73 16.08
CA ARG A 247 -3.16 -19.46 16.47
C ARG A 247 -1.99 -18.56 16.84
N THR A 248 -1.84 -17.41 16.17
CA THR A 248 -0.70 -16.51 16.36
C THR A 248 -0.94 -15.43 17.41
N GLY A 249 -2.19 -15.27 17.88
CA GLY A 249 -2.57 -14.21 18.82
C GLY A 249 -2.54 -12.82 18.20
N VAL A 250 -2.42 -12.71 16.87
CA VAL A 250 -2.54 -11.46 16.14
C VAL A 250 -4.00 -11.05 16.20
N LYS A 251 -4.31 -10.06 17.05
CA LYS A 251 -5.67 -9.51 17.15
C LYS A 251 -6.06 -8.94 15.79
N GLY A 252 -7.05 -9.56 15.14
CA GLY A 252 -7.80 -8.88 14.09
C GLY A 252 -8.75 -7.90 14.78
N ASP A 253 -8.78 -6.65 14.34
CA ASP A 253 -9.75 -5.67 14.87
C ASP A 253 -11.16 -6.26 14.78
N GLU A 254 -11.76 -6.38 15.96
CA GLU A 254 -13.08 -6.94 16.21
C GLU A 254 -14.13 -6.04 15.53
N ARG A 255 -15.10 -6.71 14.89
CA ARG A 255 -16.05 -6.17 13.93
C ARG A 255 -16.95 -5.05 14.47
#